data_AF-A0A1I2AJF8-F1
#
_entry.id   AF-A0A1I2AJF8-F1
#
_cell.length_a   1.000
_cell.length_b   1.000
_cell.length_c   1.000
_cell.angle_alpha   90.00
_cell.angle_beta   90.00
_cell.angle_gamma   90.00
#
_symmetry.space_group_name_H-M   'P 1'
#
loop_
_entity.id
_entity.type
_entity.pdbx_description
1 polymer ?
#
loop_
_entity_poly.entity_id
_entity_poly.type
_entity_poly.pdbx_seq_one_letter_code
_entity_poly.pdbx_strand_id
1 'polypeptide(L)'
;MKAVEISLDANSSYMMRLVNENLNYKGILVELYDEKGIKLATNFVNDKYYNGWSYKTKDGGRYIVKFITDEKAKPFQATLSKRKNQN
;
A
#
# COMPACT_ATOMS: atom_id res chain seq x y z
N MET A 1 10.93 6.43 7.62
CA MET A 1 10.32 6.11 6.31
C MET A 1 10.70 4.67 5.93
N LYS A 2 9.73 3.83 5.52
CA LYS A 2 9.98 2.46 5.03
C LYS A 2 9.43 2.33 3.62
N ALA A 3 10.16 1.69 2.71
CA ALA A 3 9.71 1.41 1.35
C ALA A 3 9.69 -0.09 1.10
N VAL A 4 8.74 -0.56 0.28
CA VAL A 4 8.60 -1.95 -0.13
C VAL A 4 8.41 -1.99 -1.64
N GLU A 5 9.18 -2.84 -2.31
CA GLU A 5 9.01 -3.10 -3.74
C GLU A 5 8.02 -4.25 -3.94
N ILE A 6 7.10 -4.07 -4.87
CA ILE A 6 6.10 -5.08 -5.25
C ILE A 6 6.06 -5.22 -6.77
N SER A 7 5.83 -6.43 -7.26
CA SER A 7 5.58 -6.69 -8.68
C SER A 7 4.10 -6.87 -8.90
N LEU A 8 3.53 -6.09 -9.82
CA LEU A 8 2.11 -6.13 -10.15
C LEU A 8 1.92 -6.52 -11.61
N ASP A 9 0.89 -7.32 -11.89
CA ASP A 9 0.50 -7.71 -13.24
C ASP A 9 -0.24 -6.55 -13.93
N ALA A 10 -0.17 -6.49 -15.25
CA ALA A 10 -0.94 -5.52 -16.03
C ALA A 10 -2.45 -5.72 -15.86
N ASN A 11 -3.21 -4.63 -16.01
CA ASN A 11 -4.69 -4.63 -16.02
C ASN A 11 -5.36 -5.37 -14.85
N SER A 12 -4.71 -5.40 -13.68
CA SER A 12 -5.13 -6.20 -12.53
C SER A 12 -5.54 -5.30 -11.36
N SER A 13 -6.56 -5.71 -10.61
CA SER A 13 -6.97 -5.00 -9.41
C SER A 13 -6.34 -5.64 -8.18
N TYR A 14 -5.66 -4.82 -7.38
CA TYR A 14 -5.04 -5.23 -6.13
C TYR A 14 -5.69 -4.52 -4.96
N MET A 15 -5.84 -5.22 -3.85
CA MET A 15 -6.18 -4.64 -2.56
C MET A 15 -4.94 -4.71 -1.67
N MET A 16 -4.51 -3.55 -1.20
CA MET A 16 -3.43 -3.42 -0.21
C MET A 16 -4.05 -3.22 1.16
N ARG A 17 -3.82 -4.15 2.07
CA ARG A 17 -4.23 -4.07 3.48
C ARG A 17 -3.03 -3.77 4.35
N LEU A 18 -3.26 -2.91 5.34
CA LEU A 18 -2.25 -2.51 6.31
C LEU A 18 -2.74 -2.92 7.68
N VAL A 19 -1.97 -3.78 8.32
CA VAL A 19 -2.25 -4.19 9.70
C VAL A 19 -1.37 -3.36 10.61
N ASN A 20 -2.01 -2.47 11.36
CA ASN A 20 -1.34 -1.76 12.44
C ASN A 20 -1.37 -2.62 13.70
N GLU A 21 -0.28 -3.34 13.95
CA GLU A 21 -0.12 -4.17 15.15
C GLU A 21 -0.01 -3.35 16.45
N ASN A 22 0.27 -2.04 16.34
CA ASN A 22 0.44 -1.14 17.48
C ASN A 22 -0.54 0.04 17.40
N LEU A 23 -1.65 -0.07 18.14
CA LEU A 23 -2.80 0.84 18.14
C LEU A 23 -2.51 2.30 18.58
N ASN A 24 -1.26 2.63 18.88
CA ASN A 24 -0.82 3.93 19.37
C ASN A 24 -0.29 4.87 18.27
N TYR A 25 -0.32 4.47 16.99
CA TYR A 25 0.18 5.30 15.90
C TYR A 25 -0.89 6.21 15.31
N LYS A 26 -0.60 7.52 15.34
CA LYS A 26 -1.42 8.56 14.75
C LYS A 26 -1.11 8.69 13.26
N GLY A 27 -1.80 7.92 12.43
CA GLY A 27 -1.76 8.12 10.98
C GLY A 27 -0.56 7.51 10.27
N ILE A 28 -0.81 6.75 9.21
CA ILE A 28 0.19 6.29 8.25
C ILE A 28 -0.18 6.87 6.90
N LEU A 29 0.70 7.65 6.30
CA LEU A 29 0.57 8.04 4.90
C LEU A 29 1.24 6.97 4.05
N VAL A 30 0.49 6.42 3.10
CA VAL A 30 0.96 5.39 2.18
C VAL A 30 0.91 5.91 0.77
N GLU A 31 2.03 5.81 0.06
CA GLU A 31 2.15 6.30 -1.30
C GLU A 31 2.59 5.17 -2.23
N LEU A 32 1.94 5.07 -3.39
CA LEU A 32 2.30 4.13 -4.44
C LEU A 32 2.99 4.87 -5.58
N TYR A 33 4.11 4.33 -6.03
CA TYR A 33 4.89 4.84 -7.15
C TYR A 33 5.08 3.76 -8.20
N ASP A 34 5.20 4.17 -9.47
CA ASP A 34 5.71 3.30 -10.53
C ASP A 34 7.23 3.10 -10.42
N GLU A 35 7.79 2.28 -11.31
CA GLU A 35 9.23 2.04 -11.42
C GLU A 35 10.05 3.30 -11.75
N LYS A 36 9.43 4.33 -12.31
CA LYS A 36 10.05 5.60 -12.67
C LYS A 36 10.00 6.61 -11.52
N GLY A 37 9.38 6.25 -10.40
CA GLY A 37 9.21 7.11 -9.24
C GLY A 37 8.06 8.13 -9.37
N ILE A 38 7.16 7.96 -10.35
CA ILE A 38 5.95 8.77 -10.47
C ILE A 38 4.92 8.30 -9.44
N LYS A 39 4.39 9.22 -8.64
CA LYS A 39 3.35 8.91 -7.66
C LYS A 39 2.03 8.63 -8.36
N LEU A 40 1.51 7.42 -8.17
CA LEU A 40 0.26 6.95 -8.76
C LEU A 40 -0.92 7.11 -7.81
N ALA A 41 -0.66 7.03 -6.50
CA ALA A 41 -1.69 7.17 -5.50
C ALA A 41 -1.13 7.48 -4.11
N THR A 42 -2.00 7.98 -3.25
CA THR A 42 -1.71 8.22 -1.84
C THR A 42 -2.95 7.89 -1.01
N ASN A 43 -2.74 7.42 0.22
CA ASN A 43 -3.81 7.16 1.16
C ASN A 43 -3.34 7.42 2.60
N PHE A 44 -4.24 7.95 3.42
CA PHE A 44 -3.97 8.23 4.83
C PHE A 44 -4.76 7.26 5.71
N VAL A 45 -4.04 6.48 6.51
CA VAL A 45 -4.60 5.46 7.38
C VAL A 45 -4.54 5.95 8.83
N ASN A 46 -5.67 6.38 9.36
CA ASN A 46 -5.79 6.84 10.76
C ASN A 46 -6.63 5.90 11.64
N ASP A 47 -7.11 4.78 11.09
CA ASP A 47 -8.02 3.87 11.77
C ASP A 47 -7.35 2.51 12.05
N LYS A 48 -7.72 1.90 13.18
CA LYS A 48 -7.35 0.56 13.62
C LYS A 48 -7.79 -0.52 12.63
N TYR A 49 -8.90 -0.30 11.91
CA TYR A 49 -9.52 -1.29 11.03
C TYR A 49 -9.48 -0.90 9.56
N TYR A 50 -8.34 -0.40 9.09
CA TYR A 50 -8.19 -0.01 7.70
C TYR A 50 -8.47 -1.17 6.75
N ASN A 51 -9.61 -1.08 6.06
CA ASN A 51 -10.12 -2.12 5.16
C ASN A 51 -9.32 -2.26 3.85
N GLY A 52 -8.22 -1.52 3.73
CA GLY A 52 -7.33 -1.56 2.59
C GLY A 52 -7.75 -0.60 1.49
N TRP A 53 -6.79 -0.25 0.63
CA TRP A 53 -7.04 0.54 -0.57
C TRP A 53 -6.88 -0.33 -1.82
N SER A 54 -7.72 -0.07 -2.81
CA SER A 54 -7.71 -0.83 -4.07
C SER A 54 -7.08 -0.01 -5.19
N TYR A 55 -6.12 -0.60 -5.89
CA TYR A 55 -5.46 0.00 -7.03
C TYR A 55 -5.62 -0.90 -8.25
N LYS A 56 -6.01 -0.31 -9.39
CA LYS A 56 -6.04 -1.01 -10.68
C LYS A 56 -4.77 -0.63 -11.44
N THR A 57 -3.92 -1.61 -11.70
CA THR A 57 -2.72 -1.41 -12.51
C THR A 57 -3.09 -1.26 -13.97
N LYS A 58 -2.44 -0.32 -14.65
CA LYS A 58 -2.52 -0.20 -16.10
C LYS A 58 -1.46 -1.10 -16.73
N ASP A 59 -0.20 -0.85 -16.36
CA ASP A 59 0.97 -1.57 -16.86
C ASP A 59 1.45 -2.59 -15.81
N GLY A 60 2.01 -3.71 -16.27
CA GLY A 60 2.67 -4.67 -15.39
C GLY A 60 4.10 -4.22 -15.12
N GLY A 61 4.62 -4.50 -13.92
CA GLY A 61 6.00 -4.13 -13.60
C GLY A 61 6.28 -3.95 -12.12
N ARG A 62 7.41 -3.30 -11.83
CA ARG A 62 7.83 -2.97 -10.46
C ARG A 62 7.10 -1.71 -9.99
N TYR A 63 6.62 -1.75 -8.77
CA TYR A 63 6.02 -0.63 -8.07
C TYR A 63 6.66 -0.47 -6.70
N ILE A 64 6.67 0.75 -6.19
CA ILE A 64 7.24 1.08 -4.89
C ILE A 64 6.14 1.59 -3.99
N VAL A 65 5.96 0.96 -2.84
CA VAL A 65 5.07 1.43 -1.78
C VAL A 65 5.90 2.08 -0.69
N LYS A 66 5.66 3.37 -0.42
CA LYS A 66 6.29 4.09 0.68
C LYS A 66 5.33 4.26 1.84
N PHE A 67 5.82 4.00 3.04
CA PHE A 67 5.14 4.21 4.31
C PHE A 67 5.82 5.37 5.03
N ILE A 68 5.05 6.44 5.22
CA ILE A 68 5.45 7.65 5.92
C ILE A 68 4.65 7.68 7.22
N THR A 69 5.38 7.67 8.33
CA THR A 69 4.83 7.70 9.68
C THR A 69 5.66 8.65 10.52
N ASP A 70 5.07 9.20 11.57
CA ASP A 70 5.87 9.80 12.63
C ASP A 70 6.82 8.73 13.21
N GLU A 71 8.06 9.13 13.46
CA GLU A 71 9.29 8.33 13.59
C GLU A 71 9.31 7.20 14.65
N LYS A 72 8.21 6.99 15.39
CA LYS A 72 8.10 5.98 16.45
C LYS A 72 7.47 4.66 16.01
N ALA A 73 7.20 4.48 14.71
CA ALA A 73 6.42 3.35 14.23
C ALA A 73 7.22 2.03 14.12
N LYS A 74 6.87 1.06 14.97
CA LYS A 74 7.26 -0.36 14.91
C LYS A 74 6.81 -0.98 13.58
N PRO A 75 7.35 -2.15 13.16
CA PRO A 75 7.10 -2.70 11.83
C PRO A 75 5.61 -2.93 11.56
N PHE A 76 5.10 -2.32 10.50
CA PHE A 76 3.80 -2.67 9.92
C PHE A 76 3.95 -3.89 9.01
N GLN A 77 2.89 -4.71 8.97
CA GLN A 77 2.72 -5.72 7.94
C GLN A 77 1.79 -5.18 6.86
N ALA A 78 2.27 -5.21 5.61
CA ALA A 78 1.48 -4.90 4.43
C ALA A 78 1.19 -6.21 3.70
N THR A 79 -0.09 -6.50 3.49
CA THR A 79 -0.51 -7.65 2.67
C THR A 79 -1.13 -7.14 1.39
N LEU A 80 -0.61 -7.64 0.27
CA LEU A 80 -1.16 -7.38 -1.05
C LEU A 80 -1.93 -8.60 -1.53
N SER A 81 -3.15 -8.40 -1.99
CA SER A 81 -3.96 -9.48 -2.56
C SER A 81 -4.50 -9.07 -3.93
N LYS A 82 -4.17 -9.85 -4.96
CA LYS A 82 -4.78 -9.71 -6.28
C LYS A 82 -6.25 -10.08 -6.16
N ARG A 83 -7.15 -9.18 -6.54
CA ARG A 83 -8.57 -9.50 -6.65
C ARG A 83 -8.77 -10.34 -7.90
N LYS A 84 -9.25 -11.57 -7.73
CA LYS A 84 -9.83 -12.30 -8.86
C LYS A 84 -11.17 -11.64 -9.17
N ASN A 85 -11.37 -11.15 -10.40
CA ASN A 85 -12.71 -10.92 -10.89
C ASN A 85 -13.42 -12.29 -10.86
N GLN A 86 -14.39 -12.45 -9.98
CA GLN A 86 -15.38 -13.51 -10.10
C GLN A 86 -16.30 -13.08 -11.24
N ASN A 87 -16.04 -13.61 -12.43
CA ASN A 87 -17.08 -13.76 -13.46
C ASN A 87 -17.72 -15.12 -13.25
#